data_AF-A0A159Z5K9-F1
#
_entry.id   AF-A0A159Z5K9-F1
#
_cell.length_a   1.000
_cell.length_b   1.000
_cell.length_c   1.000
_cell.angle_alpha   90.00
_cell.angle_beta   90.00
_cell.angle_gamma   90.00
#
_symmetry.space_group_name_H-M   'P 1'
#
loop_
_entity.id
_entity.type
_entity.pdbx_description
1 polymer ?
#
loop_
_entity_poly.entity_id
_entity_poly.type
_entity_poly.pdbx_seq_one_letter_code
_entity_poly.pdbx_strand_id
1 'polypeptide(L)'
;MFDYIIVGAGSAGCVLANRLSADPGTRVCLIEAGGRDRNPLIHIPLGLAALARNKTINWAFDTAPEPGLNGRRLYWPRGKVLGGSSSINAMIYMRGHPADYEGWAAAAGPHWGWDRARALFLRMEGNTALSDAHHGTAGPLTVSDLREVNPMSRAFVQAGVECHLPENRDFNGASQEGVGLYQVTQRNGRRFSAARAFLAPILHRPNLTVETGAQVERVLFQGRRATGVRLRGAICC
;
A
#
# COMPACT_ATOMS: atom_id res chain seq x y z
N MET A 1 16.26 9.34 -21.75
CA MET A 1 15.08 10.22 -21.51
C MET A 1 13.90 9.33 -21.18
N PHE A 2 13.02 9.74 -20.26
CA PHE A 2 11.87 8.96 -19.82
C PHE A 2 10.59 9.77 -20.09
N ASP A 3 9.48 9.08 -20.34
CA ASP A 3 8.17 9.71 -20.50
C ASP A 3 7.55 10.00 -19.13
N TYR A 4 7.79 9.09 -18.17
CA TYR A 4 7.36 9.26 -16.78
C TYR A 4 8.51 8.97 -15.81
N ILE A 5 8.63 9.84 -14.80
CA ILE A 5 9.45 9.62 -13.62
C ILE A 5 8.51 9.49 -12.42
N ILE A 6 8.54 8.33 -11.77
CA ILE A 6 7.76 8.04 -10.57
C ILE A 6 8.68 8.16 -9.36
N VAL A 7 8.34 9.07 -8.44
CA VAL A 7 9.11 9.31 -7.23
C VAL A 7 8.51 8.50 -6.07
N GLY A 8 9.23 7.47 -5.67
CA GLY A 8 8.88 6.54 -4.59
C GLY A 8 8.27 5.24 -5.12
N ALA A 9 8.92 4.11 -4.86
CA ALA A 9 8.40 2.77 -5.14
C ALA A 9 7.52 2.23 -4.00
N GLY A 10 6.66 3.08 -3.45
CA GLY A 10 5.65 2.71 -2.45
C GLY A 10 4.45 1.98 -3.05
N SER A 11 3.36 1.88 -2.29
CA SER A 11 2.14 1.19 -2.73
C SER A 11 1.60 1.73 -4.06
N ALA A 12 1.44 3.05 -4.17
CA ALA A 12 0.96 3.69 -5.39
C ALA A 12 2.00 3.66 -6.52
N GLY A 13 3.28 3.92 -6.20
CA GLY A 13 4.35 3.93 -7.20
C GLY A 13 4.55 2.60 -7.91
N CYS A 14 4.45 1.48 -7.18
CA CYS A 14 4.49 0.15 -7.79
C CYS A 14 3.32 -0.08 -8.76
N VAL A 15 2.11 0.37 -8.41
CA VAL A 15 0.93 0.28 -9.30
C VAL A 15 1.11 1.16 -10.53
N LEU A 16 1.55 2.41 -10.36
CA LEU A 16 1.79 3.33 -11.48
C LEU A 16 2.83 2.79 -12.44
N ALA A 17 3.96 2.29 -11.93
CA ALA A 17 5.01 1.69 -12.76
C ALA A 17 4.46 0.51 -13.58
N ASN A 18 3.62 -0.34 -12.97
CA ASN A 18 2.97 -1.45 -13.65
C ASN A 18 2.02 -1.03 -14.76
N ARG A 19 1.17 -0.04 -14.49
CA ARG A 19 0.15 0.40 -15.46
C ARG A 19 0.75 1.22 -16.59
N LEU A 20 1.67 2.13 -16.31
CA LEU A 20 2.29 2.99 -17.32
C LEU A 20 3.23 2.20 -18.23
N SER A 21 4.06 1.30 -17.69
CA SER A 21 4.97 0.48 -18.52
C SER A 21 4.28 -0.67 -19.25
N ALA A 22 2.97 -0.85 -19.10
CA ALA A 22 2.22 -1.88 -19.82
C ALA A 22 2.20 -1.61 -21.33
N ASP A 23 2.25 -0.34 -21.73
CA ASP A 23 2.52 0.08 -23.10
C ASP A 23 4.03 0.05 -23.38
N PRO A 24 4.54 -0.79 -24.30
CA PRO A 24 5.96 -0.83 -24.66
C PRO A 24 6.51 0.49 -25.21
N GLY A 25 5.64 1.37 -25.72
CA GLY A 25 6.02 2.71 -26.22
C GLY A 25 6.32 3.71 -25.10
N THR A 26 5.93 3.43 -23.86
CA THR A 26 6.08 4.35 -22.71
C THR A 26 7.29 3.95 -21.85
N ARG A 27 8.31 4.80 -21.78
CA ARG A 27 9.50 4.62 -20.93
C ARG A 27 9.30 5.19 -19.54
N VAL A 28 9.42 4.34 -18.52
CA VAL A 28 9.16 4.70 -17.13
C VAL A 28 10.44 4.55 -16.29
N CYS A 29 10.78 5.56 -15.52
CA CYS A 29 11.78 5.49 -14.45
C CYS A 29 11.08 5.52 -13.08
N LEU A 30 11.29 4.49 -12.27
CA LEU A 30 10.81 4.39 -10.90
C LEU A 30 11.97 4.58 -9.93
N ILE A 31 11.94 5.62 -9.11
CA ILE A 31 13.04 5.99 -8.21
C ILE A 31 12.62 5.74 -6.76
N GLU A 32 13.42 5.01 -5.99
CA GLU A 32 13.18 4.70 -4.58
C GLU A 32 14.39 5.06 -3.71
N ALA A 33 14.14 5.79 -2.62
CA ALA A 33 15.17 6.18 -1.67
C ALA A 33 15.74 4.99 -0.90
N GLY A 34 14.90 3.99 -0.61
CA GLY A 34 15.30 2.74 0.02
C GLY A 34 15.93 1.73 -0.92
N GLY A 35 16.41 0.64 -0.33
CA GLY A 35 16.93 -0.51 -1.07
C GLY A 35 15.83 -1.47 -1.56
N ARG A 36 16.27 -2.59 -2.11
CA ARG A 36 15.41 -3.74 -2.42
C ARG A 36 14.89 -4.39 -1.13
N ASP A 37 13.74 -5.05 -1.20
CA ASP A 37 13.07 -5.74 -0.08
C ASP A 37 13.72 -7.09 0.29
N ARG A 38 15.05 -7.12 0.43
CA ARG A 38 15.85 -8.35 0.70
C ARG A 38 15.77 -8.83 2.15
N ASN A 39 15.37 -7.98 3.09
CA ASN A 39 15.31 -8.36 4.51
C ASN A 39 14.22 -9.43 4.73
N PRO A 40 14.54 -10.64 5.24
CA PRO A 40 13.54 -11.69 5.46
C PRO A 40 12.37 -11.28 6.35
N LEU A 41 12.59 -10.39 7.33
CA LEU A 41 11.55 -9.92 8.24
C LEU A 41 10.44 -9.16 7.51
N ILE A 42 10.71 -8.57 6.34
CA ILE A 42 9.68 -7.94 5.50
C ILE A 42 8.63 -8.98 5.10
N HIS A 43 9.06 -10.20 4.78
CA HIS A 43 8.17 -11.22 4.22
C HIS A 43 7.44 -12.02 5.30
N ILE A 44 7.83 -11.90 6.56
CA ILE A 44 7.27 -12.61 7.71
C ILE A 44 6.27 -11.68 8.43
N PRO A 45 4.96 -12.01 8.47
CA PRO A 45 3.94 -11.17 9.11
C PRO A 45 4.27 -10.72 10.54
N LEU A 46 4.78 -11.65 11.38
CA LEU A 46 5.17 -11.39 12.77
C LEU A 46 6.37 -10.42 12.90
N GLY A 47 7.14 -10.21 11.82
CA GLY A 47 8.30 -9.33 11.80
C GLY A 47 7.99 -7.83 12.00
N LEU A 48 6.71 -7.43 11.95
CA LEU A 48 6.26 -6.03 12.02
C LEU A 48 6.93 -5.21 13.13
N ALA A 49 6.95 -5.73 14.37
CA ALA A 49 7.51 -5.01 15.52
C ALA A 49 9.03 -4.78 15.38
N ALA A 50 9.75 -5.74 14.81
CA ALA A 50 11.19 -5.60 14.54
C ALA A 50 11.46 -4.63 13.37
N LEU A 51 10.66 -4.68 12.31
CA LEU A 51 10.76 -3.76 11.17
C LEU A 51 10.54 -2.31 11.59
N ALA A 52 9.63 -2.08 12.54
CA ALA A 52 9.36 -0.76 13.09
C ALA A 52 10.63 -0.11 13.69
N ARG A 53 11.60 -0.88 14.20
CA ARG A 53 12.83 -0.32 14.79
C ARG A 53 14.00 -0.21 13.80
N ASN A 54 13.86 -0.74 12.59
CA ASN A 54 14.96 -0.82 11.64
C ASN A 54 15.04 0.41 10.72
N LYS A 55 15.92 1.36 11.05
CA LYS A 55 16.13 2.62 10.30
C LYS A 55 16.70 2.47 8.88
N THR A 56 17.16 1.27 8.51
CA THR A 56 17.65 1.03 7.13
C THR A 56 16.50 0.90 6.13
N ILE A 57 15.39 0.32 6.57
CA ILE A 57 14.18 0.04 5.77
C ILE A 57 12.98 0.92 6.15
N ASN A 58 13.18 1.82 7.12
CA ASN A 58 12.17 2.68 7.68
C ASN A 58 12.76 4.09 7.82
N TRP A 59 11.99 5.11 7.43
CA TRP A 59 12.34 6.49 7.67
C TRP A 59 12.38 6.82 9.16
N ALA A 60 11.58 6.11 9.97
CA ALA A 60 11.54 6.21 11.43
C ALA A 60 11.40 7.66 11.91
N PHE A 61 10.40 8.37 11.37
CA PHE A 61 10.14 9.76 11.75
C PHE A 61 9.55 9.84 13.15
N ASP A 62 9.61 11.04 13.72
CA ASP A 62 8.86 11.44 14.91
C ASP A 62 7.97 12.63 14.55
N THR A 63 6.78 12.71 15.16
CA THR A 63 5.92 13.89 15.01
C THR A 63 6.56 15.12 15.68
N ALA A 64 6.05 16.30 15.34
CA ALA A 64 6.16 17.45 16.23
C ALA A 64 5.47 17.16 17.59
N PRO A 65 5.79 17.89 18.67
CA PRO A 65 5.05 17.79 19.93
C PRO A 65 3.59 18.19 19.69
N GLU A 66 2.66 17.36 20.17
CA GLU A 66 1.23 17.60 19.97
C GLU A 66 0.58 18.10 21.27
N PRO A 67 0.08 19.35 21.33
CA PRO A 67 -0.61 19.87 22.50
C PRO A 67 -1.79 19.02 22.96
N GLY A 68 -2.59 18.48 22.02
CA GLY A 68 -3.70 17.57 22.33
C GLY A 68 -3.27 16.23 22.94
N LEU A 69 -1.97 15.94 22.94
CA LEU A 69 -1.37 14.74 23.53
C LEU A 69 -0.39 15.07 24.67
N ASN A 70 -0.59 16.20 25.36
CA ASN A 70 0.25 16.70 26.44
C ASN A 70 1.72 16.89 26.01
N GLY A 71 1.93 17.41 24.80
CA GLY A 71 3.27 17.69 24.26
C GLY A 71 4.06 16.44 23.85
N ARG A 72 3.44 15.26 23.81
CA ARG A 72 4.12 14.04 23.36
C ARG A 72 4.51 14.12 21.88
N ARG A 73 5.64 13.49 21.56
CA ARG A 73 6.03 13.14 20.19
C ARG A 73 5.72 11.67 19.98
N LEU A 74 5.14 11.35 18.81
CA LEU A 74 4.79 9.99 18.45
C LEU A 74 5.76 9.46 17.41
N TYR A 75 6.11 8.19 17.55
CA TYR A 75 6.87 7.46 16.55
C TYR A 75 6.03 7.23 15.29
N TRP A 76 6.53 7.62 14.12
CA TRP A 76 5.82 7.58 12.85
C TRP A 76 6.57 6.78 11.77
N PRO A 77 6.40 5.44 11.75
CA PRO A 77 7.12 4.59 10.81
C PRO A 77 6.62 4.78 9.37
N ARG A 78 7.55 4.89 8.42
CA ARG A 78 7.28 4.92 6.97
C ARG A 78 8.30 4.08 6.24
N GLY A 79 7.84 3.14 5.41
CA GLY A 79 8.74 2.23 4.70
C GLY A 79 9.65 2.99 3.74
N LYS A 80 10.95 2.69 3.81
CA LYS A 80 12.02 3.19 2.94
C LYS A 80 12.70 2.00 2.28
N VAL A 81 11.98 1.36 1.36
CA VAL A 81 12.33 0.11 0.68
C VAL A 81 11.36 -0.07 -0.49
N LEU A 82 11.68 -0.88 -1.50
CA LEU A 82 10.70 -1.27 -2.52
C LEU A 82 9.40 -1.80 -1.88
N GLY A 83 8.26 -1.30 -2.35
CA GLY A 83 6.92 -1.50 -1.78
C GLY A 83 6.54 -0.49 -0.71
N GLY A 84 7.51 0.31 -0.23
CA GLY A 84 7.34 1.35 0.78
C GLY A 84 6.63 0.82 2.02
N SER A 85 5.61 1.54 2.47
CA SER A 85 4.88 1.16 3.69
C SER A 85 4.12 -0.17 3.56
N SER A 86 3.77 -0.65 2.35
CA SER A 86 3.17 -1.98 2.20
C SER A 86 4.12 -3.12 2.60
N SER A 87 5.43 -2.88 2.53
CA SER A 87 6.47 -3.82 2.97
C SER A 87 6.66 -3.84 4.49
N ILE A 88 6.03 -2.91 5.23
CA ILE A 88 6.17 -2.81 6.70
C ILE A 88 4.85 -2.59 7.46
N ASN A 89 3.68 -2.64 6.80
CA ASN A 89 2.37 -2.41 7.45
C ASN A 89 1.85 -3.67 8.18
N ALA A 90 0.67 -3.57 8.79
CA ALA A 90 -0.03 -4.70 9.41
C ALA A 90 -0.78 -5.63 8.42
N MET A 91 -0.70 -5.37 7.11
CA MET A 91 -1.33 -6.15 6.03
C MET A 91 -2.86 -6.19 6.02
N ILE A 92 -3.54 -5.59 6.99
CA ILE A 92 -5.00 -5.47 7.01
C ILE A 92 -5.48 -4.86 5.69
N TYR A 93 -6.43 -5.52 5.03
CA TYR A 93 -7.02 -5.06 3.78
C TYR A 93 -8.45 -4.53 4.03
N MET A 94 -8.59 -3.22 3.98
CA MET A 94 -9.85 -2.49 4.16
C MET A 94 -9.96 -1.42 3.10
N ARG A 95 -11.14 -1.29 2.49
CA ARG A 95 -11.39 -0.32 1.40
C ARG A 95 -11.91 1.02 1.90
N GLY A 96 -12.28 1.17 3.17
CA GLY A 96 -12.98 2.37 3.66
C GLY A 96 -14.48 2.34 3.37
N HIS A 97 -15.22 3.32 3.88
CA HIS A 97 -16.67 3.38 3.76
C HIS A 97 -17.07 4.13 2.47
N PRO A 98 -18.16 3.79 1.78
CA PRO A 98 -18.62 4.52 0.59
C PRO A 98 -18.68 6.05 0.78
N ALA A 99 -19.13 6.50 1.95
CA ALA A 99 -19.20 7.91 2.33
C ALA A 99 -17.84 8.65 2.28
N ASP A 100 -16.72 7.96 2.52
CA ASP A 100 -15.37 8.55 2.41
C ASP A 100 -15.13 9.04 0.97
N TYR A 101 -15.56 8.22 -0.01
CA TYR A 101 -15.40 8.48 -1.44
C TYR A 101 -16.45 9.45 -1.98
N GLU A 102 -17.65 9.47 -1.40
CA GLU A 102 -18.65 10.50 -1.68
C GLU A 102 -18.12 11.89 -1.29
N GLY A 103 -17.47 12.00 -0.12
CA GLY A 103 -16.76 13.21 0.29
C GLY A 103 -15.69 13.64 -0.72
N TRP A 104 -14.93 12.68 -1.27
CA TRP A 104 -13.94 12.97 -2.32
C TRP A 104 -14.60 13.38 -3.64
N ALA A 105 -15.71 12.75 -4.01
CA ALA A 105 -16.44 13.11 -5.22
C ALA A 105 -16.99 14.53 -5.15
N ALA A 106 -17.49 14.94 -3.98
CA ALA A 106 -17.94 16.31 -3.75
C ALA A 106 -16.78 17.32 -3.89
N ALA A 107 -15.58 16.98 -3.42
CA ALA A 107 -14.42 17.87 -3.45
C ALA A 107 -13.67 17.89 -4.80
N ALA A 108 -13.63 16.77 -5.52
CA ALA A 108 -12.72 16.56 -6.66
C ALA A 108 -13.40 15.96 -7.91
N GLY A 109 -14.72 15.75 -7.87
CA GLY A 109 -15.52 15.24 -8.99
C GLY A 109 -15.73 13.71 -8.99
N PRO A 110 -16.65 13.21 -9.83
CA PRO A 110 -17.19 11.85 -9.76
C PRO A 110 -16.16 10.73 -10.00
N HIS A 111 -15.02 11.05 -10.62
CA HIS A 111 -13.92 10.10 -10.78
C HIS A 111 -13.28 9.65 -9.45
N TRP A 112 -13.54 10.38 -8.36
CA TRP A 112 -13.12 10.02 -7.01
C TRP A 112 -14.23 9.37 -6.17
N GLY A 113 -15.42 9.18 -6.74
CA GLY A 113 -16.57 8.58 -6.07
C GLY A 113 -16.48 7.07 -5.88
N TRP A 114 -17.40 6.56 -5.04
CA TRP A 114 -17.41 5.16 -4.61
C TRP A 114 -17.46 4.18 -5.78
N ASP A 115 -18.32 4.41 -6.77
CA ASP A 115 -18.44 3.48 -7.91
C ASP A 115 -17.12 3.30 -8.65
N ARG A 116 -16.39 4.40 -8.85
CA ARG A 116 -15.08 4.37 -9.50
C ARG A 116 -14.04 3.68 -8.61
N ALA A 117 -14.02 3.98 -7.32
CA ALA A 117 -13.12 3.36 -6.37
C ALA A 117 -13.38 1.84 -6.26
N ARG A 118 -14.63 1.43 -6.10
CA ARG A 118 -15.09 0.04 -6.06
C ARG A 118 -14.66 -0.73 -7.29
N ALA A 119 -14.88 -0.18 -8.50
CA ALA A 119 -14.45 -0.81 -9.73
C ALA A 119 -12.91 -1.03 -9.78
N LEU A 120 -12.13 -0.08 -9.25
CA LEU A 120 -10.68 -0.23 -9.13
C LEU A 120 -10.29 -1.28 -8.08
N PHE A 121 -10.97 -1.33 -6.93
CA PHE A 121 -10.72 -2.34 -5.90
C PHE A 121 -10.95 -3.75 -6.43
N LEU A 122 -12.10 -4.01 -7.07
CA LEU A 122 -12.41 -5.29 -7.70
C LEU A 122 -11.37 -5.69 -8.76
N ARG A 123 -10.90 -4.73 -9.56
CA ARG A 123 -9.86 -5.01 -10.57
C ARG A 123 -8.49 -5.33 -9.97
N MET A 124 -8.17 -4.77 -8.81
CA MET A 124 -6.85 -4.95 -8.17
C MET A 124 -6.80 -6.21 -7.29
N GLU A 125 -7.92 -6.59 -6.71
CA GLU A 125 -8.04 -7.69 -5.76
C GLU A 125 -8.00 -9.06 -6.44
N GLY A 126 -7.15 -9.93 -5.92
CA GLY A 126 -7.16 -11.37 -6.15
C GLY A 126 -7.51 -12.08 -4.85
N ASN A 127 -8.78 -12.03 -4.47
CA ASN A 127 -9.30 -12.65 -3.26
C ASN A 127 -9.27 -14.17 -3.39
N THR A 128 -8.82 -14.85 -2.35
CA THR A 128 -8.70 -16.33 -2.34
C THR A 128 -9.75 -17.02 -1.49
N ALA A 129 -10.60 -16.27 -0.78
CA ALA A 129 -11.62 -16.80 0.13
C ALA A 129 -13.04 -16.39 -0.27
N LEU A 130 -13.20 -15.18 -0.80
CA LEU A 130 -14.48 -14.58 -1.19
C LEU A 130 -14.53 -14.35 -2.71
N SER A 131 -15.70 -14.50 -3.33
CA SER A 131 -15.86 -14.44 -4.79
C SER A 131 -17.21 -13.91 -5.28
N ASP A 132 -17.97 -13.25 -4.40
CA ASP A 132 -19.24 -12.63 -4.77
C ASP A 132 -19.03 -11.27 -5.49
N ALA A 133 -20.14 -10.54 -5.73
CA ALA A 133 -20.12 -9.26 -6.43
C ALA A 133 -19.25 -8.18 -5.77
N HIS A 134 -18.90 -8.32 -4.48
CA HIS A 134 -18.05 -7.40 -3.73
C HIS A 134 -16.56 -7.75 -3.85
N HIS A 135 -16.16 -8.85 -4.47
CA HIS A 135 -14.76 -9.27 -4.53
C HIS A 135 -14.24 -9.58 -5.94
N GLY A 136 -13.04 -9.07 -6.22
CA GLY A 136 -12.24 -9.51 -7.35
C GLY A 136 -11.40 -10.72 -6.99
N THR A 137 -11.29 -11.69 -7.89
CA THR A 137 -10.50 -12.92 -7.67
C THR A 137 -9.29 -13.05 -8.62
N ALA A 138 -9.25 -12.23 -9.67
CA ALA A 138 -8.22 -12.30 -10.71
C ALA A 138 -7.16 -11.19 -10.63
N GLY A 139 -7.34 -10.23 -9.72
CA GLY A 139 -6.42 -9.12 -9.56
C GLY A 139 -5.05 -9.53 -9.00
N PRO A 140 -4.01 -8.72 -9.24
CA PRO A 140 -2.65 -9.07 -8.85
C PRO A 140 -2.41 -9.02 -7.33
N LEU A 141 -3.18 -8.24 -6.57
CA LEU A 141 -2.99 -8.11 -5.12
C LEU A 141 -3.75 -9.22 -4.40
N THR A 142 -3.03 -10.19 -3.82
CA THR A 142 -3.67 -11.27 -3.06
C THR A 142 -4.28 -10.74 -1.78
N VAL A 143 -5.55 -11.08 -1.58
CA VAL A 143 -6.30 -10.87 -0.33
C VAL A 143 -6.78 -12.23 0.15
N SER A 144 -6.54 -12.53 1.42
CA SER A 144 -6.88 -13.82 2.02
C SER A 144 -7.31 -13.64 3.46
N ASP A 145 -7.99 -14.65 4.00
CA ASP A 145 -8.22 -14.74 5.43
C ASP A 145 -6.90 -14.99 6.18
N LEU A 146 -6.90 -14.69 7.47
CA LEU A 146 -5.78 -15.05 8.35
C LEU A 146 -5.59 -16.57 8.35
N ARG A 147 -4.38 -17.02 7.98
CA ARG A 147 -4.02 -18.44 8.01
C ARG A 147 -4.02 -19.01 9.43
N GLU A 148 -3.58 -18.22 10.40
CA GLU A 148 -3.57 -18.54 11.82
C GLU A 148 -4.34 -17.45 12.55
N VAL A 149 -5.33 -17.86 13.35
CA VAL A 149 -6.17 -16.94 14.12
C VAL A 149 -5.95 -17.23 15.59
N ASN A 150 -5.44 -16.24 16.32
CA ASN A 150 -5.27 -16.34 17.77
C ASN A 150 -6.64 -16.66 18.42
N PRO A 151 -6.74 -17.68 19.30
CA PRO A 151 -7.97 -18.00 20.01
C PRO A 151 -8.61 -16.80 20.72
N MET A 152 -7.78 -15.88 21.24
CA MET A 152 -8.26 -14.64 21.87
C MET A 152 -8.96 -13.70 20.89
N SER A 153 -8.59 -13.70 19.61
CA SER A 153 -9.32 -12.92 18.59
C SER A 153 -10.73 -13.47 18.39
N ARG A 154 -10.90 -14.80 18.42
CA ARG A 154 -12.24 -15.42 18.34
C ARG A 154 -13.06 -15.13 19.58
N ALA A 155 -12.44 -15.23 20.76
CA ALA A 155 -13.09 -14.87 22.02
C ALA A 155 -13.53 -13.40 22.05
N PHE A 156 -12.72 -12.49 21.51
CA PHE A 156 -13.07 -11.08 21.39
C PHE A 156 -14.28 -10.84 20.46
N VAL A 157 -14.32 -11.51 19.30
CA VAL A 157 -15.48 -11.44 18.40
C VAL A 157 -16.73 -11.96 19.10
N GLN A 158 -16.63 -13.10 19.77
CA GLN A 158 -17.74 -13.69 20.51
C GLN A 158 -18.27 -12.77 21.62
N ALA A 159 -17.38 -12.12 22.39
CA ALA A 159 -17.77 -11.15 23.39
C ALA A 159 -18.51 -9.94 22.78
N GLY A 160 -18.11 -9.49 21.58
CA GLY A 160 -18.84 -8.44 20.86
C GLY A 160 -20.25 -8.88 20.46
N VAL A 161 -20.42 -10.13 20.02
CA VAL A 161 -21.74 -10.71 19.71
C VAL A 161 -22.61 -10.82 20.96
N GLU A 162 -22.04 -11.20 22.11
CA GLU A 162 -22.74 -11.22 23.40
C GLU A 162 -23.19 -9.82 23.84
N CYS A 163 -22.45 -8.79 23.44
CA CYS A 163 -22.83 -7.39 23.58
C CYS A 163 -23.78 -6.88 22.47
N HIS A 164 -24.40 -7.79 21.71
CA HIS A 164 -25.34 -7.49 20.63
C HIS A 164 -24.75 -6.73 19.41
N LEU A 165 -23.43 -6.74 19.22
CA LEU A 165 -22.84 -6.29 17.96
C LEU A 165 -23.04 -7.38 16.89
N PRO A 166 -23.39 -7.02 15.65
CA PRO A 166 -23.50 -8.00 14.58
C PRO A 166 -22.13 -8.64 14.29
N GLU A 167 -22.10 -9.95 14.10
CA GLU A 167 -20.90 -10.62 13.59
C GLU A 167 -20.71 -10.23 12.13
N ASN A 168 -19.55 -9.65 11.79
CA ASN A 168 -19.20 -9.28 10.43
C ASN A 168 -18.06 -10.17 9.91
N ARG A 169 -18.33 -10.94 8.85
CA ARG A 169 -17.34 -11.83 8.24
C ARG A 169 -16.67 -11.24 7.01
N ASP A 170 -17.13 -10.08 6.56
CA ASP A 170 -16.62 -9.39 5.39
C ASP A 170 -16.87 -7.87 5.50
N PHE A 171 -15.87 -7.18 6.04
CA PHE A 171 -15.88 -5.72 6.15
C PHE A 171 -15.74 -4.99 4.80
N ASN A 172 -15.51 -5.70 3.70
CA ASN A 172 -15.47 -5.14 2.35
C ASN A 172 -16.70 -5.52 1.51
N GLY A 173 -17.69 -6.17 2.14
CA GLY A 173 -18.93 -6.65 1.56
C GLY A 173 -20.04 -5.60 1.54
N ALA A 174 -21.26 -6.04 1.88
CA ALA A 174 -22.44 -5.18 1.85
C ALA A 174 -22.50 -4.18 3.01
N SER A 175 -21.94 -4.52 4.17
CA SER A 175 -21.91 -3.65 5.36
C SER A 175 -20.57 -3.76 6.09
N GLN A 176 -20.13 -2.63 6.65
CA GLN A 176 -18.94 -2.56 7.52
C GLN A 176 -19.26 -2.66 9.01
N GLU A 177 -20.52 -2.58 9.38
CA GLU A 177 -20.94 -2.61 10.78
C GLU A 177 -20.66 -3.99 11.39
N GLY A 178 -20.20 -3.99 12.65
CA GLY A 178 -20.06 -5.19 13.45
C GLY A 178 -18.66 -5.50 13.93
N VAL A 179 -18.50 -6.73 14.42
CA VAL A 179 -17.27 -7.26 15.00
C VAL A 179 -16.88 -8.54 14.26
N GLY A 180 -15.59 -8.71 14.00
CA GLY A 180 -15.15 -9.82 13.16
C GLY A 180 -13.67 -9.85 12.88
N LEU A 181 -13.28 -10.81 12.04
CA LEU A 181 -11.90 -10.98 11.58
C LEU A 181 -11.72 -10.27 10.24
N TYR A 182 -10.62 -9.53 10.09
CA TYR A 182 -10.29 -8.85 8.83
C TYR A 182 -9.54 -9.76 7.87
N GLN A 183 -9.64 -9.47 6.58
CA GLN A 183 -8.76 -10.04 5.56
C GLN A 183 -7.41 -9.33 5.50
N VAL A 184 -6.40 -10.01 4.96
CA VAL A 184 -5.02 -9.54 4.90
C VAL A 184 -4.42 -9.70 3.50
N THR A 185 -3.47 -8.83 3.16
CA THR A 185 -2.64 -8.98 1.97
C THR A 185 -1.50 -9.98 2.22
N GLN A 186 -1.84 -11.27 2.24
CA GLN A 186 -0.91 -12.38 2.41
C GLN A 186 -1.07 -13.41 1.28
N ARG A 187 0.02 -14.09 0.93
CA ARG A 187 0.03 -15.23 -0.01
C ARG A 187 0.94 -16.32 0.56
N ASN A 188 0.39 -17.53 0.73
CA ASN A 188 1.09 -18.68 1.32
C ASN A 188 1.71 -18.38 2.70
N GLY A 189 0.98 -17.63 3.56
CA GLY A 189 1.44 -17.23 4.90
C GLY A 189 2.53 -16.16 4.94
N ARG A 190 2.87 -15.55 3.79
CA ARG A 190 3.86 -14.48 3.69
C ARG A 190 3.18 -13.15 3.36
N ARG A 191 3.75 -12.05 3.84
CA ARG A 191 3.35 -10.70 3.42
C ARG A 191 3.35 -10.59 1.90
N PHE A 192 2.28 -10.01 1.34
CA PHE A 192 2.16 -9.76 -0.09
C PHE A 192 2.09 -8.24 -0.35
N SER A 193 3.27 -7.60 -0.40
CA SER A 193 3.40 -6.14 -0.58
C SER A 193 3.05 -5.70 -2.01
N ALA A 194 2.91 -4.39 -2.21
CA ALA A 194 2.70 -3.81 -3.53
C ALA A 194 3.88 -4.06 -4.48
N ALA A 195 5.12 -4.13 -3.95
CA ALA A 195 6.27 -4.51 -4.76
C ALA A 195 6.12 -5.93 -5.30
N ARG A 196 5.67 -6.89 -4.48
CA ARG A 196 5.44 -8.27 -4.93
C ARG A 196 4.26 -8.39 -5.89
N ALA A 197 3.18 -7.66 -5.64
CA ALA A 197 1.96 -7.71 -6.45
C ALA A 197 2.13 -7.03 -7.82
N PHE A 198 2.75 -5.85 -7.86
CA PHE A 198 2.73 -5.00 -9.04
C PHE A 198 4.10 -4.79 -9.69
N LEU A 199 5.20 -4.77 -8.93
CA LEU A 199 6.53 -4.45 -9.46
C LEU A 199 7.34 -5.69 -9.86
N ALA A 200 7.42 -6.70 -8.99
CA ALA A 200 8.21 -7.91 -9.23
C ALA A 200 7.84 -8.62 -10.55
N PRO A 201 6.56 -8.76 -10.93
CA PRO A 201 6.19 -9.44 -12.18
C PRO A 201 6.64 -8.72 -13.46
N ILE A 202 6.97 -7.43 -13.38
CA ILE A 202 7.25 -6.58 -14.56
C ILE A 202 8.70 -6.09 -14.64
N LEU A 203 9.57 -6.51 -13.71
CA LEU A 203 10.97 -6.10 -13.67
C LEU A 203 11.76 -6.49 -14.94
N HIS A 204 11.23 -7.42 -15.73
CA HIS A 204 11.82 -7.86 -16.99
C HIS A 204 11.48 -6.93 -18.17
N ARG A 205 10.58 -5.97 -18.00
CA ARG A 205 10.15 -5.08 -19.08
C ARG A 205 11.29 -4.12 -19.49
N PRO A 206 11.66 -4.05 -20.79
CA PRO A 206 12.81 -3.24 -21.22
C PRO A 206 12.55 -1.72 -21.15
N ASN A 207 11.29 -1.30 -21.09
CA ASN A 207 10.87 0.09 -20.97
C ASN A 207 10.69 0.56 -19.51
N LEU A 208 11.06 -0.25 -18.51
CA LEU A 208 11.01 0.09 -17.09
C LEU A 208 12.42 0.11 -16.49
N THR A 209 12.85 1.26 -15.99
CA THR A 209 14.06 1.42 -15.17
C THR A 209 13.66 1.58 -13.71
N VAL A 210 14.31 0.85 -12.80
CA VAL A 210 14.08 0.94 -11.36
C VAL A 210 15.38 1.31 -10.65
N GLU A 211 15.44 2.53 -10.12
CA GLU A 211 16.59 3.05 -9.39
C GLU A 211 16.32 2.99 -7.88
N THR A 212 17.14 2.27 -7.13
CA THR A 212 17.02 2.12 -5.67
C THR A 212 18.19 2.77 -4.95
N GLY A 213 18.03 3.16 -3.69
CA GLY A 213 19.04 3.91 -2.95
C GLY A 213 19.17 5.36 -3.43
N ALA A 214 18.20 5.85 -4.20
CA ALA A 214 18.20 7.15 -4.85
C ALA A 214 17.11 8.03 -4.26
N GLN A 215 17.50 9.01 -3.45
CA GLN A 215 16.55 9.96 -2.86
C GLN A 215 16.38 11.18 -3.77
N VAL A 216 15.16 11.43 -4.23
CA VAL A 216 14.82 12.69 -4.91
C VAL A 216 14.78 13.83 -3.91
N GLU A 217 15.47 14.94 -4.22
CA GLU A 217 15.49 16.14 -3.38
C GLU A 217 14.64 17.28 -3.94
N ARG A 218 14.50 17.35 -5.26
CA ARG A 218 13.81 18.47 -5.92
C ARG A 218 13.27 18.06 -7.27
N VAL A 219 12.09 18.58 -7.62
CA VAL A 219 11.55 18.55 -8.98
C VAL A 219 12.10 19.75 -9.76
N LEU A 220 12.61 19.50 -10.96
CA LEU A 220 13.16 20.53 -11.86
C LEU A 220 12.06 21.08 -12.77
N PHE A 221 12.09 22.39 -13.01
CA PHE A 221 11.09 23.09 -13.80
C PHE A 221 11.70 23.95 -14.90
N GLN A 222 11.02 24.03 -16.03
CA GLN A 222 11.17 25.08 -17.02
C GLN A 222 9.84 25.84 -17.11
N GLY A 223 9.83 27.07 -16.59
CA GLY A 223 8.58 27.80 -16.37
C GLY A 223 7.63 27.02 -15.46
N ARG A 224 6.44 26.69 -15.97
CA ARG A 224 5.42 25.91 -15.22
C ARG A 224 5.45 24.41 -15.51
N ARG A 225 6.39 23.93 -16.33
CA ARG A 225 6.49 22.52 -16.71
C ARG A 225 7.58 21.82 -15.91
N ALA A 226 7.24 20.72 -15.25
CA ALA A 226 8.23 19.83 -14.66
C ALA A 226 9.02 19.11 -15.78
N THR A 227 10.34 19.11 -15.70
CA THR A 227 11.25 18.57 -16.73
C THR A 227 12.13 17.43 -16.23
N GLY A 228 12.24 17.25 -14.91
CA GLY A 228 13.04 16.18 -14.32
C GLY A 228 13.07 16.24 -12.81
N VAL A 229 13.96 15.46 -12.21
CA VAL A 229 14.20 15.45 -10.76
C VAL A 229 15.69 15.45 -10.48
N ARG A 230 16.09 16.07 -9.36
CA ARG A 230 17.46 16.05 -8.84
C ARG A 230 17.55 15.06 -7.69
N LEU A 231 18.55 14.19 -7.75
CA LEU A 231 18.85 13.22 -6.69
C LEU A 231 19.79 13.83 -5.65
N ARG A 232 19.72 13.30 -4.42
CA ARG A 232 20.65 13.63 -3.35
C ARG A 232 22.05 13.12 -3.71
N GLY A 233 23.04 14.00 -3.70
CA GLY A 233 24.44 13.65 -3.95
C GLY A 233 24.82 13.37 -5.41
N ALA A 234 23.89 13.48 -6.37
CA ALA A 234 24.18 13.42 -7.79
C ALA A 234 23.16 14.22 -8.62
N ILE A 235 23.64 15.01 -9.57
CA ILE A 235 22.82 15.53 -10.67
C ILE A 235 22.81 14.42 -11.72
N CYS A 236 21.70 13.69 -11.88
CA CYS A 236 21.50 12.90 -13.10
C CYS A 236 21.17 13.89 -14.22
N CYS A 237 22.07 14.00 -15.20
CA CYS A 237 21.85 14.66 -16.48
C CYS A 237 21.07 13.75 -17.43
#